data_AF-A0A1L7WAH3-F1
#
_entry.id   AF-A0A1L7WAH3-F1
#
_cell.length_a   1.000
_cell.length_b   1.000
_cell.length_c   1.000
_cell.angle_alpha   90.00
_cell.angle_beta   90.00
_cell.angle_gamma   90.00
#
_symmetry.space_group_name_H-M   'P 1'
#
loop_
_entity.id
_entity.type
_entity.pdbx_description
1 polymer ?
#
loop_
_entity_poly.entity_id
_entity_poly.type
_entity_poly.pdbx_seq_one_letter_code
_entity_poly.pdbx_strand_id
1 'polypeptide(L)'
;MAAWDPPFNEIVFRELSDSSYRLFSSDRVEQAAGADTTPSMHNRALPLAQIPLSFEPLFPASYRTKNATRKPFIVSASCASAKTDLSVEKLNEIHGWLWLAGRPMPPRPLNYQQASSREIILNENAGMHLVWDVSRRIFLKPLPRYLLSHKFWQDNLATDHEFYKSAFGFMLSYAALIQYESDFFIAKEKHLIPENLTWESWIDLVNQLLNREADNRVNPRYRYGELRLSRLNKILWMHGYFRGYSFRYQTYGELLTANLAPIAAATVYIALVLTAMQVGLATPQLADNDAFQRVSYGFAVFSILAPAGLTLFIVLILVLFFFYNSAATVIFRRKARG
;
A
#
# COMPACT_ATOMS: atom_id res chain seq x y z
N MET A 1 -3.78 -14.37 28.49
CA MET A 1 -4.06 -14.99 27.18
C MET A 1 -2.85 -15.83 26.81
N ALA A 2 -3.05 -17.05 26.32
CA ALA A 2 -1.94 -17.94 25.95
C ALA A 2 -1.08 -17.32 24.83
N ALA A 3 0.24 -17.42 24.96
CA ALA A 3 1.17 -16.96 23.95
C ALA A 3 1.03 -17.81 22.67
N TRP A 4 1.20 -17.19 21.51
CA TRP A 4 1.24 -17.90 20.24
C TRP A 4 2.67 -18.19 19.84
N ASP A 5 2.94 -19.44 19.49
CA ASP A 5 4.28 -19.85 19.06
C ASP A 5 4.63 -19.26 17.67
N PRO A 6 5.91 -18.91 17.44
CA PRO A 6 6.41 -18.49 16.12
C PRO A 6 6.05 -19.51 15.04
N PRO A 7 5.78 -19.05 13.80
CA PRO A 7 5.25 -19.93 12.77
C PRO A 7 6.29 -20.80 12.05
N PHE A 8 7.58 -20.58 12.31
CA PHE A 8 8.71 -21.32 11.74
C PHE A 8 9.82 -21.48 12.79
N ASN A 9 10.81 -22.32 12.53
CA ASN A 9 11.93 -22.61 13.43
C ASN A 9 13.11 -21.65 13.24
N GLU A 10 14.01 -21.55 14.22
CA GLU A 10 15.14 -20.61 14.22
C GLU A 10 16.19 -20.85 13.11
N ILE A 11 16.23 -22.06 12.54
CA ILE A 11 17.30 -22.52 11.63
C ILE A 11 17.24 -21.84 10.25
N VAL A 12 16.06 -21.35 9.84
CA VAL A 12 15.78 -20.91 8.47
C VAL A 12 16.64 -19.72 8.02
N PHE A 13 17.11 -18.86 8.94
CA PHE A 13 17.74 -17.57 8.61
C PHE A 13 19.04 -17.24 9.36
N ARG A 14 19.76 -18.25 9.86
CA ARG A 14 21.01 -18.07 10.64
C ARG A 14 22.05 -17.14 9.98
N GLU A 15 22.08 -17.11 8.64
CA GLU A 15 23.03 -16.29 7.86
C GLU A 15 22.64 -14.81 7.72
N LEU A 16 21.35 -14.47 7.82
CA LEU A 16 20.87 -13.09 7.66
C LEU A 16 21.16 -12.21 8.87
N SER A 17 21.24 -12.80 10.07
CA SER A 17 21.68 -12.07 11.28
C SER A 17 23.20 -11.88 11.33
N ASP A 18 23.97 -12.82 10.78
CA ASP A 18 25.43 -12.85 10.93
C ASP A 18 26.19 -12.16 9.78
N SER A 19 25.75 -12.26 8.52
CA SER A 19 26.56 -11.79 7.37
C SER A 19 26.55 -10.27 7.20
N SER A 20 25.41 -9.61 7.49
CA SER A 20 25.30 -8.15 7.46
C SER A 20 26.20 -7.50 8.51
N TYR A 21 26.39 -8.16 9.65
CA TYR A 21 27.23 -7.67 10.75
C TYR A 21 28.73 -7.77 10.42
N ARG A 22 29.15 -8.82 9.70
CA ARG A 22 30.57 -9.03 9.33
C ARG A 22 31.05 -8.05 8.26
N LEU A 23 30.24 -7.75 7.24
CA LEU A 23 30.61 -6.80 6.18
C LEU A 23 30.70 -5.36 6.69
N PHE A 24 29.74 -4.89 7.49
CA PHE A 24 29.79 -3.55 8.09
C PHE A 24 30.89 -3.39 9.16
N SER A 25 31.25 -4.47 9.85
CA SER A 25 32.35 -4.46 10.83
C SER A 25 33.73 -4.53 10.18
N SER A 26 33.89 -5.27 9.07
CA SER A 26 35.17 -5.41 8.38
C SER A 26 35.67 -4.06 7.85
N ASP A 27 34.80 -3.31 7.18
CA ASP A 27 35.15 -2.01 6.59
C ASP A 27 35.52 -0.95 7.64
N ARG A 28 34.90 -0.97 8.82
CA ARG A 28 35.28 -0.08 9.94
C ARG A 28 36.59 -0.48 10.61
N VAL A 29 36.88 -1.78 10.70
CA VAL A 29 38.10 -2.28 11.33
C VAL A 29 39.32 -2.04 10.42
N GLU A 30 39.18 -2.22 9.09
CA GLU A 30 40.24 -1.88 8.13
C GLU A 30 40.49 -0.37 8.03
N GLN A 31 39.45 0.47 8.10
CA GLN A 31 39.62 1.93 8.11
C GLN A 31 40.20 2.46 9.43
N ALA A 32 39.98 1.77 10.55
CA ALA A 32 40.57 2.14 11.85
C ALA A 32 42.01 1.62 12.02
N ALA A 33 42.41 0.57 11.30
CA ALA A 33 43.75 -0.01 11.39
C ALA A 33 44.82 0.71 10.53
N GLY A 34 44.41 1.60 9.61
CA GLY A 34 45.30 2.31 8.69
C GLY A 34 45.88 3.64 9.22
N ALA A 35 45.50 4.08 10.43
CA ALA A 35 45.90 5.38 10.96
C ALA A 35 46.21 5.31 12.47
N ASP A 36 47.36 4.75 12.84
CA ASP A 36 48.25 5.37 13.85
C ASP A 36 49.52 4.54 14.09
N THR A 37 50.67 5.20 13.98
CA THR A 37 51.99 4.68 14.32
C THR A 37 52.36 5.04 15.76
N THR A 38 52.26 4.06 16.70
CA THR A 38 53.10 3.80 17.91
C THR A 38 53.34 4.90 18.99
N PRO A 39 53.79 4.55 20.23
CA PRO A 39 53.20 3.61 21.20
C PRO A 39 53.17 4.19 22.66
N SER A 40 52.35 3.66 23.57
CA SER A 40 52.78 3.16 24.89
C SER A 40 51.66 3.09 25.95
N MET A 41 51.78 2.00 26.70
CA MET A 41 51.29 1.75 28.07
C MET A 41 49.83 1.34 28.32
N HIS A 42 49.78 0.21 29.01
CA HIS A 42 48.69 -0.42 29.75
C HIS A 42 47.70 -1.31 28.98
N ASN A 43 48.09 -2.57 28.92
CA ASN A 43 47.22 -3.73 28.82
C ASN A 43 46.01 -3.62 29.76
N ARG A 44 44.84 -3.46 29.17
CA ARG A 44 43.61 -4.10 29.66
C ARG A 44 42.88 -4.62 28.43
N ALA A 45 43.12 -5.89 28.10
CA ALA A 45 42.26 -6.60 27.17
C ALA A 45 40.84 -6.57 27.77
N LEU A 46 40.00 -5.67 27.25
CA LEU A 46 38.57 -5.69 27.53
C LEU A 46 38.05 -7.03 26.99
N PRO A 47 37.36 -7.84 27.80
CA PRO A 47 36.74 -9.05 27.30
C PRO A 47 35.86 -8.66 26.12
N LEU A 48 35.89 -9.47 25.06
CA LEU A 48 34.91 -9.50 23.97
C LEU A 48 33.51 -9.46 24.60
N ALA A 49 33.00 -8.26 24.86
CA ALA A 49 31.66 -8.05 25.31
C ALA A 49 30.80 -8.53 24.16
N GLN A 50 30.12 -9.65 24.37
CA GLN A 50 29.02 -10.10 23.54
C GLN A 50 28.07 -8.92 23.41
N ILE A 51 28.19 -8.17 22.32
CA ILE A 51 27.25 -7.10 21.99
C ILE A 51 25.91 -7.84 21.84
N PRO A 52 24.92 -7.57 22.69
CA PRO A 52 23.63 -8.23 22.56
C PRO A 52 23.13 -7.95 21.15
N LEU A 53 22.69 -8.99 20.43
CA LEU A 53 22.07 -8.93 19.10
C LEU A 53 20.91 -7.92 19.15
N SER A 54 21.21 -6.64 18.98
CA SER A 54 20.19 -5.59 19.00
C SER A 54 19.46 -5.70 17.67
N PHE A 55 18.13 -5.80 17.72
CA PHE A 55 17.28 -5.84 16.53
C PHE A 55 17.32 -4.52 15.72
N GLU A 56 18.10 -3.53 16.16
CA GLU A 56 18.18 -2.18 15.62
C GLU A 56 18.49 -2.09 14.11
N PRO A 57 19.37 -2.90 13.50
CA PRO A 57 19.62 -2.81 12.05
C PRO A 57 18.54 -3.52 11.20
N LEU A 58 17.60 -4.25 11.81
CA LEU A 58 16.53 -4.94 11.09
C LEU A 58 15.30 -4.07 10.86
N PHE A 59 15.19 -2.95 11.56
CA PHE A 59 14.12 -1.99 11.37
C PHE A 59 14.54 -0.84 10.43
N PRO A 60 13.57 -0.17 9.79
CA PRO A 60 13.80 1.11 9.10
C PRO A 60 14.49 2.13 10.01
N ALA A 61 15.19 3.12 9.44
CA ALA A 61 15.89 4.11 10.27
C ALA A 61 14.93 4.95 11.14
N SER A 62 13.72 5.23 10.65
CA SER A 62 12.69 5.94 11.40
C SER A 62 11.32 5.79 10.77
N TYR A 63 10.27 6.11 11.54
CA TYR A 63 8.90 6.12 11.07
C TYR A 63 8.25 7.48 11.27
N ARG A 64 7.40 7.87 10.33
CA ARG A 64 6.53 9.04 10.49
C ARG A 64 5.21 8.59 11.10
N THR A 65 4.97 8.95 12.36
CA THR A 65 3.70 8.69 13.02
C THR A 65 2.96 9.98 13.37
N LYS A 66 1.68 9.86 13.69
CA LYS A 66 0.86 10.97 14.19
C LYS A 66 0.84 10.89 15.70
N ASN A 67 1.22 11.95 16.39
CA ASN A 67 1.12 11.95 17.86
C ASN A 67 -0.35 12.04 18.28
N ALA A 68 -0.63 11.88 19.56
CA ALA A 68 -1.94 12.16 20.17
C ALA A 68 -2.49 13.56 19.77
N THR A 69 -1.60 14.51 19.46
CA THR A 69 -1.94 15.87 18.98
C THR A 69 -2.20 15.96 17.47
N ARG A 70 -2.19 14.84 16.73
CA ARG A 70 -2.27 14.70 15.26
C ARG A 70 -1.16 15.42 14.48
N LYS A 71 -0.08 15.85 15.14
CA LYS A 71 1.12 16.39 14.48
C LYS A 71 1.99 15.24 13.95
N PRO A 72 2.49 15.31 12.70
CA PRO A 72 3.45 14.34 12.20
C PRO A 72 4.79 14.52 12.92
N PHE A 73 5.36 13.44 13.44
CA PHE A 73 6.70 13.43 14.02
C PHE A 73 7.45 12.16 13.63
N ILE A 74 8.78 12.23 13.70
CA ILE A 74 9.68 11.13 13.36
C ILE A 74 10.01 10.38 14.67
N VAL A 75 9.86 9.05 14.65
CA VAL A 75 10.16 8.17 15.79
C VAL A 75 11.24 7.18 15.38
N SER A 76 12.18 6.93 16.29
CA SER A 76 13.17 5.87 16.13
C SER A 76 12.46 4.53 15.92
N ALA A 77 13.04 3.67 15.11
CA ALA A 77 12.44 2.37 14.92
C ALA A 77 12.58 1.50 16.16
N SER A 78 11.43 0.96 16.57
CA SER A 78 11.27 0.12 17.75
C SER A 78 10.15 -0.88 17.46
N CYS A 79 9.96 -1.85 18.36
CA CYS A 79 8.83 -2.78 18.28
C CYS A 79 7.47 -2.07 18.18
N ALA A 80 7.26 -1.00 18.97
CA ALA A 80 6.03 -0.20 18.88
C ALA A 80 5.82 0.42 17.50
N SER A 81 6.92 0.81 16.84
CA SER A 81 6.89 1.33 15.48
C SER A 81 6.62 0.22 14.45
N ALA A 82 7.08 -1.02 14.66
CA ALA A 82 6.80 -2.17 13.79
C ALA A 82 5.30 -2.53 13.75
N LYS A 83 4.60 -2.40 14.88
CA LYS A 83 3.13 -2.53 14.91
C LYS A 83 2.43 -1.50 14.04
N THR A 84 2.95 -0.27 14.02
CA THR A 84 2.42 0.80 13.16
C THR A 84 2.76 0.54 11.69
N ASP A 85 3.95 0.00 11.40
CA ASP A 85 4.43 -0.33 10.06
C ASP A 85 3.55 -1.36 9.36
N LEU A 86 3.17 -2.43 10.07
CA LEU A 86 2.27 -3.48 9.57
C LEU A 86 0.78 -3.22 9.84
N SER A 87 0.43 -2.01 10.27
CA SER A 87 -0.96 -1.69 10.59
C SER A 87 -1.83 -1.62 9.32
N VAL A 88 -2.95 -2.35 9.35
CA VAL A 88 -3.96 -2.38 8.28
C VAL A 88 -5.35 -1.98 8.79
N GLU A 89 -5.39 -1.21 9.87
CA GLU A 89 -6.61 -0.83 10.61
C GLU A 89 -7.70 -0.25 9.71
N LYS A 90 -7.35 0.70 8.83
CA LYS A 90 -8.29 1.30 7.88
C LYS A 90 -8.96 0.29 6.95
N LEU A 91 -8.25 -0.77 6.59
CA LEU A 91 -8.80 -1.81 5.72
C LEU A 91 -9.66 -2.81 6.50
N ASN A 92 -9.34 -3.01 7.78
CA ASN A 92 -10.15 -3.83 8.69
C ASN A 92 -11.50 -3.16 8.97
N GLU A 93 -11.53 -1.83 9.13
CA GLU A 93 -12.78 -1.06 9.30
C GLU A 93 -13.75 -1.26 8.14
N ILE A 94 -13.25 -1.32 6.90
CA ILE A 94 -14.06 -1.50 5.69
C ILE A 94 -14.10 -2.95 5.20
N HIS A 95 -13.70 -3.92 6.03
CA HIS A 95 -13.55 -5.32 5.62
C HIS A 95 -14.81 -5.87 4.93
N GLY A 96 -16.00 -5.55 5.46
CA GLY A 96 -17.29 -5.99 4.91
C GLY A 96 -17.59 -5.48 3.49
N TRP A 97 -16.87 -4.48 2.99
CA TRP A 97 -17.01 -3.93 1.64
C TRP A 97 -15.86 -4.32 0.71
N LEU A 98 -14.82 -5.00 1.21
CA LEU A 98 -13.64 -5.35 0.41
C LEU A 98 -13.96 -6.28 -0.76
N TRP A 99 -15.08 -7.03 -0.71
CA TRP A 99 -15.58 -7.83 -1.83
C TRP A 99 -15.86 -7.00 -3.09
N LEU A 100 -16.18 -5.70 -2.94
CA LEU A 100 -16.30 -4.80 -4.08
C LEU A 100 -14.91 -4.54 -4.69
N ALA A 101 -13.87 -4.43 -3.88
CA ALA A 101 -12.52 -4.07 -4.31
C ALA A 101 -11.66 -5.25 -4.79
N GLY A 102 -11.94 -6.47 -4.34
CA GLY A 102 -11.20 -7.67 -4.72
C GLY A 102 -11.95 -8.96 -4.37
N ARG A 103 -11.44 -10.09 -4.86
CA ARG A 103 -11.98 -11.42 -4.53
C ARG A 103 -11.27 -11.99 -3.29
N PRO A 104 -11.95 -12.76 -2.43
CA PRO A 104 -11.35 -13.42 -1.27
C PRO A 104 -10.53 -14.64 -1.75
N MET A 105 -9.38 -14.36 -2.34
CA MET A 105 -8.45 -15.36 -2.85
C MET A 105 -7.01 -14.88 -2.59
N PRO A 106 -6.05 -15.80 -2.43
CA PRO A 106 -4.64 -15.42 -2.31
C PRO A 106 -4.17 -14.62 -3.54
N PRO A 107 -3.15 -13.77 -3.37
CA PRO A 107 -2.61 -13.00 -4.49
C PRO A 107 -2.01 -13.93 -5.55
N ARG A 108 -1.99 -13.47 -6.80
CA ARG A 108 -1.37 -14.22 -7.90
C ARG A 108 0.15 -14.05 -7.88
N PRO A 109 0.93 -15.07 -8.31
CA PRO A 109 2.39 -15.05 -8.26
C PRO A 109 3.01 -13.91 -9.08
N LEU A 110 4.25 -13.54 -8.77
CA LEU A 110 4.94 -12.39 -9.37
C LEU A 110 5.11 -12.51 -10.88
N ASN A 111 5.42 -13.70 -11.39
CA ASN A 111 5.50 -13.99 -12.81
C ASN A 111 4.18 -13.68 -13.53
N TYR A 112 3.04 -13.97 -12.91
CA TYR A 112 1.72 -13.66 -13.45
C TYR A 112 1.48 -12.14 -13.45
N GLN A 113 1.92 -11.43 -12.41
CA GLN A 113 1.82 -9.97 -12.37
C GLN A 113 2.60 -9.36 -13.55
N GLN A 114 3.83 -9.82 -13.76
CA GLN A 114 4.69 -9.37 -14.85
C GLN A 114 4.11 -9.75 -16.23
N ALA A 115 3.63 -10.98 -16.40
CA ALA A 115 2.97 -11.45 -17.62
C ALA A 115 1.69 -10.65 -17.93
N SER A 116 0.98 -10.19 -16.89
CA SER A 116 -0.19 -9.30 -17.01
C SER A 116 0.19 -7.84 -17.31
N SER A 117 1.47 -7.57 -17.63
CA SER A 117 2.03 -6.24 -17.83
C SER A 117 1.82 -5.31 -16.65
N ARG A 118 1.82 -5.84 -15.42
CA ARG A 118 1.78 -5.03 -14.21
C ARG A 118 3.20 -4.67 -13.77
N GLU A 119 3.44 -3.38 -13.62
CA GLU A 119 4.66 -2.86 -13.03
C GLU A 119 4.60 -3.02 -11.50
N ILE A 120 5.65 -3.59 -10.92
CA ILE A 120 5.79 -3.80 -9.49
C ILE A 120 6.44 -2.56 -8.87
N ILE A 121 5.71 -1.86 -8.01
CA ILE A 121 6.15 -0.63 -7.35
C ILE A 121 6.34 -0.89 -5.86
N LEU A 122 7.51 -0.54 -5.33
CA LEU A 122 7.79 -0.63 -3.90
C LEU A 122 7.00 0.43 -3.12
N ASN A 123 6.38 0.01 -2.02
CA ASN A 123 5.64 0.91 -1.14
C ASN A 123 5.68 0.43 0.30
N GLU A 124 6.36 1.18 1.17
CA GLU A 124 6.53 0.80 2.58
C GLU A 124 5.23 0.76 3.40
N ASN A 125 4.13 1.31 2.90
CA ASN A 125 2.86 1.27 3.61
C ASN A 125 2.21 -0.13 3.49
N ALA A 126 2.08 -0.85 4.61
CA ALA A 126 1.44 -2.17 4.63
C ALA A 126 0.00 -2.16 4.12
N GLY A 127 -0.73 -1.05 4.28
CA GLY A 127 -2.06 -0.92 3.69
C GLY A 127 -2.05 -0.88 2.15
N MET A 128 -0.97 -0.44 1.51
CA MET A 128 -0.86 -0.42 0.06
C MET A 128 -0.37 -1.76 -0.51
N HIS A 129 0.12 -2.68 0.33
CA HIS A 129 0.53 -4.01 -0.11
C HIS A 129 -0.64 -4.75 -0.79
N LEU A 130 -0.38 -5.29 -1.99
CA LEU A 130 -1.34 -5.94 -2.90
C LEU A 130 -2.46 -5.04 -3.44
N VAL A 131 -2.31 -3.72 -3.33
CA VAL A 131 -3.22 -2.78 -3.99
C VAL A 131 -2.71 -2.51 -5.39
N TRP A 132 -3.58 -2.59 -6.40
CA TRP A 132 -3.21 -2.31 -7.79
C TRP A 132 -4.08 -1.23 -8.41
N ASP A 133 -3.49 -0.52 -9.36
CA ASP A 133 -4.08 0.62 -10.04
C ASP A 133 -4.35 0.37 -11.53
N VAL A 134 -5.26 1.16 -12.10
CA VAL A 134 -5.69 1.09 -13.51
C VAL A 134 -4.52 1.32 -14.48
N SER A 135 -3.50 2.07 -14.06
CA SER A 135 -2.23 2.24 -14.77
C SER A 135 -1.34 0.98 -14.80
N ARG A 136 -1.89 -0.19 -14.48
CA ARG A 136 -1.18 -1.48 -14.39
C ARG A 136 0.00 -1.44 -13.42
N ARG A 137 -0.16 -0.77 -12.28
CA ARG A 137 0.86 -0.78 -11.21
C ARG A 137 0.33 -1.56 -10.02
N ILE A 138 1.13 -2.46 -9.45
CA ILE A 138 0.83 -3.12 -8.19
C ILE A 138 1.82 -2.63 -7.13
N PHE A 139 1.29 -2.23 -5.98
CA PHE A 139 2.10 -1.75 -4.86
C PHE A 139 2.40 -2.92 -3.93
N LEU A 140 3.69 -3.16 -3.67
CA LEU A 140 4.16 -4.20 -2.77
C LEU A 140 5.07 -3.57 -1.72
N LYS A 141 4.74 -3.77 -0.45
CA LYS A 141 5.67 -3.52 0.65
C LYS A 141 6.76 -4.58 0.66
N PRO A 142 8.06 -4.21 0.64
CA PRO A 142 9.17 -5.14 0.79
C PRO A 142 9.04 -5.97 2.07
N LEU A 143 9.55 -7.20 2.04
CA LEU A 143 9.51 -8.12 3.17
C LEU A 143 10.39 -7.57 4.30
N PRO A 144 9.82 -7.14 5.44
CA PRO A 144 10.62 -6.59 6.51
C PRO A 144 11.51 -7.64 7.12
N ARG A 145 12.81 -7.34 7.26
CA ARG A 145 13.81 -8.31 7.74
C ARG A 145 13.53 -8.81 9.15
N TYR A 146 12.91 -7.98 10.00
CA TYR A 146 12.50 -8.38 11.35
C TYR A 146 11.48 -9.54 11.33
N LEU A 147 10.64 -9.68 10.29
CA LEU A 147 9.71 -10.81 10.17
C LEU A 147 10.41 -12.13 9.83
N LEU A 148 11.66 -12.10 9.36
CA LEU A 148 12.47 -13.28 9.15
C LEU A 148 13.20 -13.72 10.42
N SER A 149 13.14 -12.95 11.51
CA SER A 149 13.81 -13.31 12.76
C SER A 149 12.87 -14.10 13.68
N HIS A 150 13.18 -15.38 13.93
CA HIS A 150 12.41 -16.21 14.86
C HIS A 150 12.29 -15.58 16.26
N LYS A 151 13.39 -15.01 16.79
CA LYS A 151 13.41 -14.34 18.09
C LYS A 151 12.44 -13.15 18.13
N PHE A 152 12.34 -12.40 17.04
CA PHE A 152 11.39 -11.29 16.97
C PHE A 152 9.94 -11.76 17.16
N TRP A 153 9.56 -12.91 16.57
CA TRP A 153 8.23 -13.48 16.76
C TRP A 153 7.97 -13.91 18.21
N GLN A 154 8.96 -14.56 18.84
CA GLN A 154 8.86 -14.97 20.25
C GLN A 154 8.71 -13.77 21.19
N ASP A 155 9.57 -12.78 21.03
CA ASP A 155 9.71 -11.69 21.99
C ASP A 155 8.61 -10.62 21.83
N ASN A 156 8.10 -10.43 20.60
CA ASN A 156 7.26 -9.27 20.27
C ASN A 156 5.85 -9.61 19.75
N LEU A 157 5.66 -10.78 19.12
CA LEU A 157 4.38 -11.14 18.49
C LEU A 157 3.59 -12.17 19.30
N ALA A 158 4.28 -12.99 20.10
CA ALA A 158 3.65 -14.10 20.83
C ALA A 158 2.52 -13.65 21.76
N THR A 159 2.60 -12.43 22.31
CA THR A 159 1.62 -11.87 23.26
C THR A 159 0.60 -10.92 22.64
N ASP A 160 0.84 -10.39 21.43
CA ASP A 160 -0.06 -9.49 20.70
C ASP A 160 -0.69 -10.20 19.50
N HIS A 161 -1.87 -10.79 19.71
CA HIS A 161 -2.56 -11.59 18.70
C HIS A 161 -2.94 -10.79 17.44
N GLU A 162 -3.27 -9.49 17.56
CA GLU A 162 -3.64 -8.67 16.39
C GLU A 162 -2.42 -8.32 15.55
N PHE A 163 -1.29 -8.05 16.21
CA PHE A 163 -0.02 -7.85 15.52
C PHE A 163 0.45 -9.15 14.85
N TYR A 164 0.38 -10.28 15.57
CA TYR A 164 0.69 -11.60 15.03
C TYR A 164 -0.15 -11.89 13.79
N LYS A 165 -1.48 -11.70 13.85
CA LYS A 165 -2.38 -11.96 12.72
C LYS A 165 -2.02 -11.15 11.47
N SER A 166 -1.58 -9.92 11.67
CA SER A 166 -1.19 -9.00 10.59
C SER A 166 0.14 -9.44 9.97
N ALA A 167 1.14 -9.74 10.80
CA ALA A 167 2.43 -10.23 10.36
C ALA A 167 2.31 -11.60 9.65
N PHE A 168 1.53 -12.53 10.20
CA PHE A 168 1.33 -13.85 9.62
C PHE A 168 0.59 -13.79 8.30
N GLY A 169 -0.48 -12.99 8.21
CA GLY A 169 -1.17 -12.74 6.94
C GLY A 169 -0.26 -12.10 5.87
N PHE A 170 0.65 -11.22 6.28
CA PHE A 170 1.65 -10.64 5.39
C PHE A 170 2.71 -11.65 4.92
N MET A 171 3.14 -12.58 5.78
CA MET A 171 4.05 -13.65 5.36
C MET A 171 3.35 -14.59 4.36
N LEU A 172 2.07 -14.91 4.59
CA LEU A 172 1.28 -15.73 3.68
C LEU A 172 1.05 -15.05 2.32
N SER A 173 0.88 -13.73 2.27
CA SER A 173 0.78 -13.05 0.98
C SER A 173 2.07 -13.20 0.17
N TYR A 174 3.22 -13.16 0.83
CA TYR A 174 4.51 -13.39 0.17
C TYR A 174 4.70 -14.85 -0.26
N ALA A 175 4.27 -15.82 0.53
CA ALA A 175 4.24 -17.24 0.13
C ALA A 175 3.41 -17.45 -1.15
N ALA A 176 2.28 -16.75 -1.28
CA ALA A 176 1.44 -16.81 -2.47
C ALA A 176 1.99 -16.00 -3.66
N LEU A 177 2.79 -14.95 -3.42
CA LEU A 177 3.47 -14.17 -4.46
C LEU A 177 4.68 -14.89 -5.06
N ILE A 178 5.42 -15.66 -4.25
CA ILE A 178 6.67 -16.31 -4.64
C ILE A 178 6.46 -17.84 -4.61
N GLN A 179 5.85 -18.36 -5.68
CA GLN A 179 5.53 -19.79 -5.80
C GLN A 179 6.61 -20.56 -6.56
N TYR A 180 7.19 -19.93 -7.58
CA TYR A 180 8.20 -20.52 -8.44
C TYR A 180 9.56 -19.88 -8.21
N GLU A 181 10.63 -20.58 -8.58
CA GLU A 181 11.99 -20.06 -8.52
C GLU A 181 12.16 -18.80 -9.39
N SER A 182 11.44 -18.70 -10.51
CA SER A 182 11.39 -17.48 -11.32
C SER A 182 10.77 -16.29 -10.57
N ASP A 183 9.74 -16.51 -9.76
CA ASP A 183 9.17 -15.47 -8.90
C ASP A 183 10.18 -14.99 -7.86
N PHE A 184 10.99 -15.91 -7.35
CA PHE A 184 12.03 -15.60 -6.37
C PHE A 184 13.11 -14.68 -6.95
N PHE A 185 13.55 -14.95 -8.18
CA PHE A 185 14.47 -14.06 -8.89
C PHE A 185 13.83 -12.69 -9.19
N ILE A 186 12.56 -12.65 -9.60
CA ILE A 186 11.82 -11.39 -9.79
C ILE A 186 11.75 -10.61 -8.46
N ALA A 187 11.49 -11.28 -7.35
CA ALA A 187 11.43 -10.66 -6.02
C ALA A 187 12.79 -10.06 -5.62
N LYS A 188 13.90 -10.74 -5.93
CA LYS A 188 15.25 -10.20 -5.71
C LYS A 188 15.55 -9.00 -6.60
N GLU A 189 15.25 -9.10 -7.89
CA GLU A 189 15.46 -8.02 -8.87
C GLU A 189 14.73 -6.74 -8.47
N LYS A 190 13.52 -6.87 -7.90
CA LYS A 190 12.72 -5.75 -7.41
C LYS A 190 13.02 -5.35 -5.97
N HIS A 191 14.04 -5.94 -5.33
CA HIS A 191 14.40 -5.70 -3.93
C HIS A 191 13.23 -5.89 -2.94
N LEU A 192 12.32 -6.82 -3.25
CA LEU A 192 11.19 -7.17 -2.38
C LEU A 192 11.59 -8.09 -1.24
N ILE A 193 12.68 -8.82 -1.40
CA ILE A 193 13.24 -9.74 -0.41
C ILE A 193 14.75 -9.47 -0.25
N PRO A 194 15.36 -9.85 0.89
CA PRO A 194 16.80 -9.66 1.10
C PRO A 194 17.64 -10.42 0.07
N GLU A 195 18.75 -9.83 -0.37
CA GLU A 195 19.62 -10.43 -1.40
C GLU A 195 20.30 -11.72 -0.95
N ASN A 196 20.61 -11.80 0.34
CA ASN A 196 21.23 -12.95 1.01
C ASN A 196 20.24 -14.08 1.33
N LEU A 197 18.95 -13.94 1.01
CA LEU A 197 18.00 -15.04 1.15
C LEU A 197 18.23 -16.07 0.02
N THR A 198 18.27 -17.37 0.32
CA THR A 198 18.38 -18.45 -0.68
C THR A 198 17.02 -19.04 -1.02
N TRP A 199 16.90 -19.69 -2.18
CA TRP A 199 15.66 -20.37 -2.58
C TRP A 199 15.33 -21.56 -1.66
N GLU A 200 16.34 -22.30 -1.21
CA GLU A 200 16.19 -23.42 -0.28
C GLU A 200 15.61 -22.96 1.07
N SER A 201 16.15 -21.88 1.65
CA SER A 201 15.61 -21.26 2.87
C SER A 201 14.20 -20.75 2.66
N TRP A 202 13.87 -20.23 1.47
CA TRP A 202 12.51 -19.80 1.15
C TRP A 202 11.53 -20.98 1.11
N ILE A 203 11.90 -22.10 0.48
CA ILE A 203 11.06 -23.30 0.45
C ILE A 203 10.79 -23.80 1.88
N ASP A 204 11.82 -23.90 2.72
CA ASP A 204 11.67 -24.36 4.11
C ASP A 204 10.76 -23.43 4.92
N LEU A 205 10.93 -22.11 4.77
CA LEU A 205 10.03 -21.12 5.37
C LEU A 205 8.58 -21.34 4.95
N VAL A 206 8.32 -21.41 3.64
CA VAL A 206 6.96 -21.53 3.09
C VAL A 206 6.31 -22.82 3.56
N ASN A 207 7.03 -23.95 3.57
CA ASN A 207 6.52 -25.21 4.07
C ASN A 207 6.09 -25.12 5.54
N GLN A 208 6.88 -24.46 6.39
CA GLN A 208 6.53 -24.28 7.81
C GLN A 208 5.34 -23.32 8.01
N LEU A 209 5.24 -22.26 7.20
CA LEU A 209 4.11 -21.32 7.24
C LEU A 209 2.79 -22.00 6.83
N LEU A 210 2.78 -22.75 5.72
CA LEU A 210 1.58 -23.39 5.17
C LEU A 210 1.09 -24.55 6.06
N ASN A 211 2.00 -25.29 6.70
CA ASN A 211 1.63 -26.33 7.66
C ASN A 211 0.85 -25.80 8.89
N ARG A 212 0.87 -24.48 9.13
CA ARG A 212 0.16 -23.82 10.24
C ARG A 212 -1.12 -23.07 9.83
N GLU A 213 -1.54 -23.17 8.56
CA GLU A 213 -2.59 -22.33 7.96
C GLU A 213 -4.03 -22.60 8.47
N ALA A 214 -4.24 -23.56 9.38
CA ALA A 214 -5.57 -24.12 9.64
C ALA A 214 -6.51 -23.32 10.57
N ASP A 215 -6.11 -22.18 11.15
CA ASP A 215 -6.94 -21.53 12.19
C ASP A 215 -6.92 -20.00 12.12
N ASN A 216 -7.85 -19.34 12.82
CA ASN A 216 -8.21 -17.89 12.90
C ASN A 216 -7.07 -16.87 13.17
N ARG A 217 -5.84 -17.18 12.78
CA ARG A 217 -4.58 -16.46 12.97
C ARG A 217 -4.22 -15.55 11.79
N VAL A 218 -5.10 -15.39 10.81
CA VAL A 218 -4.89 -14.48 9.67
C VAL A 218 -5.76 -13.24 9.82
N ASN A 219 -5.14 -12.07 9.73
CA ASN A 219 -5.87 -10.81 9.76
C ASN A 219 -6.85 -10.73 8.57
N PRO A 220 -8.10 -10.26 8.77
CA PRO A 220 -9.13 -10.22 7.74
C PRO A 220 -8.72 -9.55 6.43
N ARG A 221 -7.83 -8.55 6.47
CA ARG A 221 -7.29 -7.90 5.26
C ARG A 221 -6.63 -8.89 4.30
N TYR A 222 -5.86 -9.85 4.80
CA TYR A 222 -5.06 -10.77 3.99
C TYR A 222 -5.85 -11.96 3.44
N ARG A 223 -7.13 -12.10 3.81
CA ARG A 223 -8.07 -13.00 3.11
C ARG A 223 -8.34 -12.54 1.67
N TYR A 224 -8.15 -11.25 1.41
CA TYR A 224 -8.19 -10.67 0.07
C TYR A 224 -6.76 -10.42 -0.40
N GLY A 225 -6.35 -11.09 -1.47
CA GLY A 225 -5.08 -10.81 -2.11
C GLY A 225 -5.08 -9.44 -2.77
N GLU A 226 -5.43 -9.42 -4.06
CA GLU A 226 -5.36 -8.20 -4.87
C GLU A 226 -6.58 -7.30 -4.68
N LEU A 227 -6.34 -6.04 -4.27
CA LEU A 227 -7.39 -5.02 -4.18
C LEU A 227 -7.22 -3.95 -5.25
N ARG A 228 -8.31 -3.58 -5.92
CA ARG A 228 -8.30 -2.53 -6.94
C ARG A 228 -8.46 -1.15 -6.28
N LEU A 229 -7.46 -0.28 -6.44
CA LEU A 229 -7.41 1.06 -5.84
C LEU A 229 -8.63 1.93 -6.22
N SER A 230 -9.07 1.88 -7.48
CA SER A 230 -10.26 2.63 -7.93
C SER A 230 -11.53 2.28 -7.16
N ARG A 231 -11.69 1.03 -6.73
CA ARG A 231 -12.86 0.57 -5.99
C ARG A 231 -12.71 0.87 -4.51
N LEU A 232 -11.50 0.72 -3.99
CA LEU A 232 -11.16 1.10 -2.63
C LEU A 232 -11.43 2.59 -2.37
N ASN A 233 -11.01 3.47 -3.29
CA ASN A 233 -11.32 4.90 -3.21
C ASN A 233 -12.83 5.19 -3.19
N LYS A 234 -13.64 4.44 -3.96
CA LYS A 234 -15.10 4.58 -3.96
C LYS A 234 -15.71 4.14 -2.63
N ILE A 235 -15.26 3.02 -2.06
CA ILE A 235 -15.73 2.52 -0.75
C ILE A 235 -15.45 3.56 0.34
N LEU A 236 -14.21 4.07 0.41
CA LEU A 236 -13.85 5.07 1.41
C LEU A 236 -14.61 6.38 1.23
N TRP A 237 -14.86 6.80 -0.01
CA TRP A 237 -15.65 7.99 -0.29
C TRP A 237 -17.09 7.84 0.24
N MET A 238 -17.70 6.66 0.07
CA MET A 238 -19.03 6.36 0.63
C MET A 238 -19.04 6.34 2.16
N HIS A 239 -17.90 6.08 2.81
CA HIS A 239 -17.74 6.13 4.27
C HIS A 239 -17.32 7.52 4.79
N GLY A 240 -17.39 8.57 3.97
CA GLY A 240 -17.10 9.94 4.40
C GLY A 240 -15.61 10.30 4.42
N TYR A 241 -14.72 9.42 3.94
CA TYR A 241 -13.30 9.73 3.79
C TYR A 241 -13.05 10.39 2.42
N PHE A 242 -13.33 11.70 2.34
CA PHE A 242 -13.21 12.51 1.11
C PHE A 242 -11.81 12.55 0.49
N ARG A 243 -10.78 12.13 1.22
CA ARG A 243 -9.40 12.06 0.72
C ARG A 243 -9.10 10.76 -0.04
N GLY A 244 -10.01 9.78 -0.02
CA GLY A 244 -9.78 8.45 -0.58
C GLY A 244 -8.70 7.65 0.18
N TYR A 245 -8.36 6.47 -0.33
CA TYR A 245 -7.33 5.59 0.23
C TYR A 245 -5.92 6.06 -0.12
N SER A 246 -5.68 6.26 -1.41
CA SER A 246 -4.52 6.99 -1.93
C SER A 246 -4.96 7.78 -3.17
N PHE A 247 -4.47 9.01 -3.27
CA PHE A 247 -4.81 9.89 -4.39
C PHE A 247 -4.05 9.42 -5.62
N ARG A 248 -4.78 8.98 -6.65
CA ARG A 248 -4.23 8.47 -7.91
C ARG A 248 -3.50 9.55 -8.70
N TYR A 249 -4.07 10.75 -8.71
CA TYR A 249 -3.60 11.86 -9.50
C TYR A 249 -2.69 12.71 -8.66
N GLN A 250 -1.42 12.83 -9.08
CA GLN A 250 -0.48 13.71 -8.39
C GLN A 250 -0.72 15.17 -8.79
N THR A 251 -1.33 15.36 -9.98
CA THR A 251 -1.63 16.68 -10.53
C THR A 251 -3.09 16.76 -11.02
N TYR A 252 -3.71 17.94 -10.90
CA TYR A 252 -5.05 18.19 -11.45
C TYR A 252 -5.14 17.94 -12.97
N GLY A 253 -4.04 18.16 -13.71
CA GLY A 253 -3.96 17.90 -15.14
C GLY A 253 -4.19 16.43 -15.52
N GLU A 254 -3.63 15.49 -14.75
CA GLU A 254 -3.82 14.04 -14.99
C GLU A 254 -5.27 13.60 -14.73
N LEU A 255 -5.92 14.21 -13.74
CA LEU A 255 -7.33 13.97 -13.46
C LEU A 255 -8.19 14.48 -14.61
N LEU A 256 -7.91 15.67 -15.12
CA LEU A 256 -8.65 16.24 -16.25
C LEU A 256 -8.48 15.37 -17.49
N THR A 257 -7.24 15.06 -17.90
CA THR A 257 -6.97 14.26 -19.11
C THR A 257 -7.59 12.87 -19.05
N ALA A 258 -7.55 12.20 -17.89
CA ALA A 258 -8.17 10.89 -17.72
C ALA A 258 -9.71 10.91 -17.83
N ASN A 259 -10.35 12.05 -17.55
CA ASN A 259 -11.81 12.20 -17.62
C ASN A 259 -12.28 12.96 -18.87
N LEU A 260 -11.39 13.61 -19.63
CA LEU A 260 -11.76 14.31 -20.87
C LEU A 260 -12.33 13.36 -21.92
N ALA A 261 -11.75 12.17 -22.09
CA ALA A 261 -12.22 11.20 -23.08
C ALA A 261 -13.68 10.75 -22.86
N PRO A 262 -14.09 10.27 -21.66
CA PRO A 262 -15.50 9.91 -21.44
C PRO A 262 -16.44 11.12 -21.47
N ILE A 263 -16.01 12.31 -21.01
CA ILE A 263 -16.82 13.53 -21.10
C ILE A 263 -17.04 13.91 -22.58
N ALA A 264 -15.97 13.93 -23.38
CA ALA A 264 -16.05 14.23 -24.80
C ALA A 264 -16.92 13.21 -25.55
N ALA A 265 -16.76 11.91 -25.27
CA ALA A 265 -17.60 10.87 -25.86
C ALA A 265 -19.08 11.05 -25.50
N ALA A 266 -19.40 11.38 -24.25
CA ALA A 266 -20.77 11.67 -23.83
C ALA A 266 -21.32 12.92 -24.54
N THR A 267 -20.53 13.99 -24.65
CA THR A 267 -20.91 15.22 -25.37
C THR A 267 -21.17 14.95 -26.85
N VAL A 268 -20.29 14.19 -27.52
CA VAL A 268 -20.47 13.81 -28.93
C VAL A 268 -21.73 12.96 -29.11
N TYR A 269 -21.97 12.00 -28.20
CA TYR A 269 -23.17 11.19 -28.24
C TYR A 269 -24.45 12.03 -28.05
N ILE A 270 -24.46 12.95 -27.09
CA ILE A 270 -25.58 13.89 -26.88
C ILE A 270 -25.80 14.75 -28.13
N ALA A 271 -24.74 15.28 -28.73
CA ALA A 271 -24.82 16.06 -29.96
C ALA A 271 -25.40 15.24 -31.13
N LEU A 272 -25.00 13.97 -31.26
CA LEU A 272 -25.52 13.05 -32.26
C LEU A 272 -27.02 12.74 -32.05
N VAL A 273 -27.46 12.60 -30.80
CA VAL A 273 -28.88 12.45 -30.49
C VAL A 273 -29.64 13.74 -30.82
N LEU A 274 -29.09 14.92 -30.50
CA LEU A 274 -29.71 16.21 -30.84
C LEU A 274 -29.85 16.39 -32.36
N THR A 275 -28.85 16.02 -33.15
CA THR A 275 -28.94 16.11 -34.62
C THR A 275 -29.99 15.14 -35.17
N ALA A 276 -30.07 13.91 -34.65
CA ALA A 276 -31.12 12.98 -35.03
C ALA A 276 -32.52 13.52 -34.66
N MET A 277 -32.67 14.16 -33.50
CA MET A 277 -33.92 14.81 -33.09
C MET A 277 -34.28 15.98 -34.01
N GLN A 278 -33.30 16.79 -34.44
CA GLN A 278 -33.54 17.87 -35.41
C GLN A 278 -34.08 17.33 -36.73
N VAL A 279 -33.53 16.22 -37.23
CA VAL A 279 -34.05 15.54 -38.43
C VAL A 279 -35.45 15.01 -38.21
N GLY A 280 -35.73 14.40 -37.05
CA GLY A 280 -37.07 13.92 -36.70
C GLY A 280 -38.12 15.05 -36.68
N LEU A 281 -37.81 16.18 -36.04
CA LEU A 281 -38.69 17.36 -35.99
C LEU A 281 -38.89 18.03 -37.35
N ALA A 282 -38.02 17.78 -38.33
CA ALA A 282 -38.18 18.26 -39.70
C ALA A 282 -39.11 17.39 -40.55
N THR A 283 -39.48 16.19 -40.09
CA THR A 283 -40.39 15.28 -40.81
C THR A 283 -41.83 15.44 -40.30
N PRO A 284 -42.84 15.58 -41.19
CA PRO A 284 -44.24 15.80 -40.77
C PRO A 284 -44.77 14.71 -39.81
N GLN A 285 -44.37 13.46 -40.03
CA GLN A 285 -44.79 12.30 -39.25
C GLN A 285 -44.43 12.39 -37.76
N LEU A 286 -43.29 13.00 -37.44
CA LEU A 286 -42.77 13.14 -36.07
C LEU A 286 -42.94 14.57 -35.54
N ALA A 287 -42.97 15.56 -36.42
CA ALA A 287 -43.24 16.96 -36.09
C ALA A 287 -44.66 17.14 -35.54
N ASP A 288 -45.65 16.48 -36.13
CA ASP A 288 -47.06 16.63 -35.72
C ASP A 288 -47.41 15.79 -34.47
N ASN A 289 -46.44 15.07 -33.89
CA ASN A 289 -46.63 14.27 -32.69
C ASN A 289 -46.24 15.04 -31.42
N ASP A 290 -47.23 15.45 -30.63
CA ASP A 290 -47.07 16.19 -29.37
C ASP A 290 -46.17 15.47 -28.33
N ALA A 291 -46.16 14.14 -28.32
CA ALA A 291 -45.29 13.38 -27.42
C ALA A 291 -43.82 13.52 -27.84
N PHE A 292 -43.55 13.47 -29.14
CA PHE A 292 -42.19 13.63 -29.68
C PHE A 292 -41.66 15.05 -29.43
N GLN A 293 -42.46 16.08 -29.69
CA GLN A 293 -42.06 17.47 -29.41
C GLN A 293 -41.70 17.71 -27.94
N ARG A 294 -42.50 17.17 -26.99
CA ARG A 294 -42.22 17.31 -25.55
C ARG A 294 -40.91 16.63 -25.15
N VAL A 295 -40.63 15.44 -25.68
CA VAL A 295 -39.38 14.72 -25.41
C VAL A 295 -38.19 15.47 -26.00
N SER A 296 -38.30 15.98 -27.22
CA SER A 296 -37.25 16.77 -27.87
C SER A 296 -36.96 18.07 -27.11
N TYR A 297 -37.99 18.78 -26.66
CA TYR A 297 -37.83 19.97 -25.82
C TYR A 297 -37.11 19.65 -24.51
N GLY A 298 -37.57 18.62 -23.79
CA GLY A 298 -36.95 18.20 -22.53
C GLY A 298 -35.48 17.80 -22.70
N PHE A 299 -35.17 17.05 -23.75
CA PHE A 299 -33.81 16.63 -24.05
C PHE A 299 -32.90 17.80 -24.46
N ALA A 300 -33.41 18.78 -25.21
CA ALA A 300 -32.67 19.99 -25.56
C ALA A 300 -32.32 20.82 -24.31
N VAL A 301 -33.30 21.05 -23.43
CA VAL A 301 -33.08 21.76 -22.16
C VAL A 301 -32.07 21.01 -21.29
N PHE A 302 -32.21 19.67 -21.17
CA PHE A 302 -31.26 18.84 -20.44
C PHE A 302 -29.84 18.95 -21.00
N SER A 303 -29.68 18.93 -22.33
CA SER A 303 -28.37 18.97 -22.99
C SER A 303 -27.64 20.31 -22.81
N ILE A 304 -28.38 21.39 -22.54
CA ILE A 304 -27.82 22.71 -22.20
C ILE A 304 -27.50 22.80 -20.71
N LEU A 305 -28.45 22.41 -19.85
CA LEU A 305 -28.32 22.57 -18.40
C LEU A 305 -27.36 21.57 -17.76
N ALA A 306 -27.29 20.33 -18.25
CA ALA A 306 -26.48 19.29 -17.63
C ALA A 306 -24.97 19.58 -17.69
N PRO A 307 -24.37 19.98 -18.84
CA PRO A 307 -22.96 20.37 -18.88
C PRO A 307 -22.66 21.61 -18.03
N ALA A 308 -23.56 22.61 -18.05
CA ALA A 308 -23.41 23.83 -17.25
C ALA A 308 -23.44 23.52 -15.74
N GLY A 309 -24.41 22.71 -15.32
CA GLY A 309 -24.55 22.24 -13.94
C GLY A 309 -23.37 21.40 -13.48
N LEU A 310 -22.88 20.47 -14.30
CA LEU A 310 -21.68 19.67 -14.01
C LEU A 310 -20.44 20.57 -13.83
N THR A 311 -20.27 21.56 -14.70
CA THR A 311 -19.16 22.52 -14.61
C THR A 311 -19.24 23.33 -13.31
N LEU A 312 -20.42 23.86 -12.98
CA LEU A 312 -20.65 24.61 -11.75
C LEU A 312 -20.37 23.74 -10.50
N PHE A 313 -20.83 22.49 -10.53
CA PHE A 313 -20.62 21.53 -9.44
C PHE A 313 -19.14 21.21 -9.22
N ILE A 314 -18.37 20.99 -10.29
CA ILE A 314 -16.92 20.76 -10.21
C ILE A 314 -16.22 21.98 -9.62
N VAL A 315 -16.56 23.19 -10.09
CA VAL A 315 -15.99 24.44 -9.55
C VAL A 315 -16.30 24.60 -8.07
N LEU A 316 -17.55 24.33 -7.65
CA LEU A 316 -17.96 24.38 -6.25
C LEU A 316 -17.14 23.41 -5.39
N ILE A 317 -16.94 22.17 -5.83
CA ILE A 317 -16.10 21.19 -5.13
C ILE A 317 -14.66 21.69 -4.99
N LEU A 318 -14.08 22.23 -6.06
CA LEU A 318 -12.71 22.75 -6.04
C LEU A 318 -12.57 23.91 -5.05
N VAL A 319 -13.56 24.82 -5.02
CA VAL A 319 -13.62 25.93 -4.07
C VAL A 319 -13.73 25.43 -2.63
N LEU A 320 -14.63 24.48 -2.35
CA LEU A 320 -14.76 23.87 -1.02
C LEU A 320 -13.46 23.17 -0.58
N PHE A 321 -12.82 22.45 -1.49
CA PHE A 321 -11.54 21.78 -1.22
C PHE A 321 -10.42 22.79 -0.97
N PHE A 322 -10.37 23.89 -1.71
CA PHE A 322 -9.43 24.99 -1.48
C PHE A 322 -9.60 25.60 -0.10
N PHE A 323 -10.84 25.92 0.31
CA PHE A 323 -11.12 26.44 1.64
C PHE A 323 -10.79 25.43 2.75
N TYR A 324 -11.14 24.15 2.58
CA TYR A 324 -10.80 23.10 3.53
C TYR A 324 -9.28 22.97 3.73
N ASN A 325 -8.51 22.89 2.65
CA ASN A 325 -7.05 22.80 2.74
C ASN A 325 -6.41 24.08 3.28
N SER A 326 -6.95 25.25 2.93
CA SER A 326 -6.50 26.54 3.48
C SER A 326 -6.75 26.59 4.98
N ALA A 327 -7.94 26.22 5.45
CA ALA A 327 -8.28 26.15 6.87
C ALA A 327 -7.39 25.14 7.61
N ALA A 328 -7.20 23.94 7.06
CA ALA A 328 -6.30 22.93 7.62
C ALA A 328 -4.86 23.45 7.74
N THR A 329 -4.39 24.19 6.74
CA THR A 329 -3.06 24.81 6.74
C THR A 329 -2.93 25.93 7.78
N VAL A 330 -3.95 26.78 7.92
CA VAL A 330 -3.98 27.85 8.93
C VAL A 330 -4.02 27.27 10.34
N ILE A 331 -4.84 26.25 10.58
CA ILE A 331 -4.92 25.56 11.87
C ILE A 331 -3.58 24.89 12.20
N PHE A 332 -2.93 24.26 11.20
CA PHE A 332 -1.59 23.69 11.37
C PHE A 332 -0.56 24.77 11.74
N ARG A 333 -0.53 25.90 11.03
CA ARG A 333 0.37 27.03 11.32
C ARG A 333 0.14 27.63 12.71
N ARG A 334 -1.12 27.75 13.15
CA ARG A 334 -1.47 28.24 14.50
C ARG A 334 -1.00 27.27 15.59
N LYS A 335 -1.20 25.97 15.40
CA LYS A 335 -0.72 24.92 16.32
C LYS A 335 0.80 24.70 16.29
N ALA A 336 1.53 25.21 15.30
CA ALA A 336 2.99 25.09 15.23
C ALA A 336 3.71 26.26 15.92
N ARG A 337 3.01 27.38 16.16
CA ARG A 337 3.55 28.58 16.82
C ARG A 337 3.24 28.67 18.32
N GLY A 338 2.37 27.80 18.83
CA GLY A 338 2.12 27.57 20.26
C GLY A 338 2.37 26.11 20.59
#